data_AF-A0A3N1D9V6-F1
#
_entry.id   AF-A0A3N1D9V6-F1
#
_cell.length_a   1.000
_cell.length_b   1.000
_cell.length_c   1.000
_cell.angle_alpha   90.00
_cell.angle_beta   90.00
_cell.angle_gamma   90.00
#
_symmetry.space_group_name_H-M   'P 1'
#
loop_
_entity.id
_entity.type
_entity.pdbx_description
1 polymer ?
#
loop_
_entity_poly.entity_id
_entity_poly.type
_entity_poly.pdbx_seq_one_letter_code
_entity_poly.pdbx_strand_id
1 'polypeptide(L)' 'MYVIRLANGRLRVPYSELTENEEIVQAYREIGPEDEEYSSLMAEAVSEEELVRIKDRWRRDDAALRASFEAWKASSQED' A
#
# COMPACT_ATOMS: atom_id res chain seq x y z
N MET A 1 0.64 -3.46 2.05
CA MET A 1 1.66 -2.42 1.77
C MET A 1 2.61 -2.92 0.68
N TYR A 2 3.37 -2.03 0.04
CA TYR A 2 4.37 -2.36 -0.97
C TYR A 2 5.78 -2.08 -0.46
N VAL A 3 6.77 -2.85 -0.91
CA VAL A 3 8.18 -2.48 -0.82
C VAL A 3 8.45 -1.40 -1.87
N ILE A 4 9.04 -0.28 -1.46
CA ILE A 4 9.19 0.90 -2.30
C ILE A 4 10.67 1.17 -2.54
N ARG A 5 11.09 1.15 -3.80
CA ARG A 5 12.43 1.56 -4.20
C ARG A 5 12.51 3.09 -4.26
N LEU A 6 13.41 3.65 -3.47
CA LEU A 6 13.68 5.08 -3.42
C LEU A 6 14.75 5.48 -4.44
N ALA A 7 14.76 6.76 -4.83
CA ALA A 7 15.76 7.31 -5.75
C ALA A 7 17.21 7.22 -5.22
N ASN A 8 17.39 7.14 -3.90
CA ASN A 8 18.71 6.99 -3.25
C ASN A 8 19.23 5.54 -3.23
N GLY A 9 18.51 4.59 -3.83
CA GLY A 9 18.89 3.18 -3.87
C GLY A 9 18.50 2.38 -2.62
N ARG A 10 17.87 2.99 -1.60
CA ARG A 10 17.32 2.28 -0.44
C ARG A 10 15.91 1.76 -0.74
N LEU A 11 15.45 0.84 0.11
CA LEU A 11 14.06 0.35 0.08
C LEU A 11 13.31 0.82 1.33
N ARG A 12 12.08 1.31 1.16
CA ARG A 12 11.11 1.38 2.26
C ARG A 12 10.32 0.08 2.32
N VAL A 13 10.47 -0.64 3.42
CA VAL A 13 9.88 -1.95 3.65
C VAL A 13 8.79 -1.81 4.71
N PRO A 14 7.58 -2.33 4.46
CA PRO A 14 6.53 -2.34 5.45
C PRO A 14 6.91 -3.19 6.65
N TYR A 15 6.65 -2.70 7.85
CA TYR A 15 6.78 -3.48 9.08
C TYR A 15 5.67 -3.13 10.06
N SER A 16 5.39 -4.06 10.96
CA SER A 16 4.49 -3.85 12.09
C SER A 16 5.30 -3.46 13.32
N GLU A 17 4.85 -2.45 14.04
CA GLU A 17 5.44 -2.03 15.31
C GLU A 17 4.42 -2.17 16.44
N LEU A 18 4.88 -2.59 17.63
CA LEU A 18 4.08 -2.57 18.85
C LEU A 18 4.37 -1.27 19.58
N THR A 19 3.32 -0.46 19.78
CA THR A 19 3.42 0.81 20.50
C THR A 19 3.43 0.61 22.02
N GLU A 20 3.74 1.69 22.77
CA GLU A 20 3.69 1.69 24.24
C GLU A 20 2.29 1.41 24.82
N ASN A 21 1.23 1.64 24.03
CA ASN A 21 -0.16 1.34 24.40
C ASN A 21 -0.61 -0.08 24.01
N GLU A 22 0.32 -0.97 23.66
CA GLU A 22 0.06 -2.34 23.19
C GLU A 22 -0.74 -2.40 21.87
N GLU A 23 -0.73 -1.33 21.08
CA GLU A 23 -1.37 -1.27 19.76
C GLU A 23 -0.38 -1.67 18.66
N ILE A 24 -0.83 -2.49 17.70
CA ILE A 24 -0.06 -2.84 16.50
C ILE A 24 -0.30 -1.77 15.43
N VAL A 25 0.77 -1.06 15.05
CA VAL A 25 0.73 -0.07 13.97
C VAL A 25 1.49 -0.54 12.74
N GLN A 26 1.08 -0.04 11.58
CA GLN A 26 1.72 -0.31 10.30
C GLN A 26 2.65 0.85 9.95
N ALA A 27 3.94 0.56 9.77
CA ALA A 27 4.98 1.55 9.52
C ALA A 27 5.92 1.12 8.37
N TYR A 28 6.87 1.98 8.05
CA TYR A 28 7.88 1.73 7.03
C TYR A 28 9.27 1.90 7.63
N ARG A 29 10.14 0.92 7.41
CA ARG A 29 11.58 1.01 7.75
C ARG A 29 12.40 1.12 6.47
N GLU A 30 13.52 1.84 6.54
CA GLU A 30 14.42 1.99 5.40
C GLU A 30 15.62 1.04 5.51
N ILE A 31 15.79 0.16 4.52
CA ILE A 31 16.94 -0.75 4.42
C ILE A 31 17.84 -0.39 3.24
N GLY A 32 19.14 -0.61 3.41
CA GLY A 32 20.16 -0.43 2.39
C GLY A 32 20.65 -1.77 1.81
N PRO A 33 21.51 -1.75 0.78
CA PRO A 33 22.07 -2.95 0.15
C PRO A 33 22.89 -3.84 1.08
N GLU A 34 23.30 -3.34 2.25
CA GLU A 34 23.96 -4.10 3.31
C GLU A 34 23.03 -5.06 4.09
N ASP A 35 21.71 -4.90 3.96
CA ASP A 35 20.71 -5.74 4.62
C ASP A 35 20.54 -7.08 3.90
N GLU A 36 20.46 -8.18 4.64
CA GLU A 36 20.33 -9.55 4.09
C GLU A 36 19.06 -9.69 3.22
N GLU A 37 17.97 -9.02 3.60
CA GLU A 37 16.69 -9.09 2.92
C GLU A 37 16.65 -8.20 1.67
N TYR A 38 17.60 -7.26 1.51
CA TYR A 38 17.56 -6.24 0.47
C TYR A 38 17.46 -6.83 -0.94
N SER A 39 18.29 -7.82 -1.26
CA SER A 39 18.36 -8.36 -2.62
C SER A 39 17.06 -9.07 -3.03
N SER A 40 16.44 -9.77 -2.07
CA SER A 40 15.15 -10.43 -2.27
C SER A 40 14.04 -9.39 -2.46
N LEU A 41 13.97 -8.40 -1.55
CA LEU A 41 12.94 -7.38 -1.55
C LEU A 41 13.06 -6.42 -2.75
N MET A 42 14.27 -6.16 -3.24
CA MET A 42 14.54 -5.32 -4.40
C MET A 42 13.92 -5.90 -5.68
N ALA A 43 13.87 -7.23 -5.82
CA ALA A 43 13.29 -7.88 -6.99
C ALA A 43 11.77 -7.63 -7.11
N GLU A 44 11.09 -7.43 -5.98
CA GLU A 44 9.64 -7.18 -5.89
C GLU A 44 9.29 -5.70 -5.64
N ALA A 45 10.30 -4.85 -5.47
CA ALA A 45 10.10 -3.45 -5.13
C ALA A 45 9.50 -2.66 -6.29
N VAL A 46 8.48 -1.86 -5.99
CA VAL A 46 7.91 -0.88 -6.92
C VAL A 46 8.60 0.47 -6.74
N SER A 47 8.75 1.24 -7.80
CA SER A 47 9.21 2.64 -7.67
C SER A 47 8.14 3.52 -7.03
N GLU A 48 8.56 4.69 -6.53
CA GLU A 48 7.65 5.71 -6.01
C GLU A 48 6.62 6.16 -7.05
N GLU A 49 7.02 6.30 -8.31
CA GLU A 49 6.12 6.67 -9.41
C GLU A 49 5.09 5.57 -9.73
N GLU A 50 5.51 4.30 -9.71
CA GLU A 50 4.59 3.17 -9.88
C GLU A 50 3.57 3.10 -8.74
N LEU A 51 4.01 3.34 -7.51
CA LEU A 51 3.12 3.37 -6.36
C LEU A 51 2.04 4.46 -6.48
N VAL A 52 2.40 5.64 -7.00
CA VAL A 52 1.42 6.70 -7.28
C VAL A 52 0.37 6.22 -8.28
N ARG A 53 0.81 5.60 -9.39
CA ARG A 53 -0.11 5.04 -10.40
C ARG A 53 -1.02 3.96 -9.83
N ILE A 54 -0.49 3.07 -8.99
CA ILE A 54 -1.27 2.03 -8.29
C ILE A 54 -2.34 2.68 -7.40
N LYS A 55 -1.96 3.67 -6.59
CA LYS A 55 -2.88 4.38 -5.69
C LYS A 55 -3.98 5.12 -6.45
N ASP A 56 -3.64 5.78 -7.56
CA ASP A 56 -4.62 6.49 -8.38
C ASP A 56 -5.65 5.53 -8.98
N ARG A 57 -5.19 4.38 -9.48
CA ARG A 57 -6.08 3.31 -9.96
C ARG A 57 -7.01 2.84 -8.84
N TRP A 58 -6.48 2.56 -7.65
CA TRP A 58 -7.30 2.12 -6.53
C TRP A 58 -8.37 3.14 -6.15
N ARG A 59 -8.04 4.43 -6.09
CA ARG A 59 -9.05 5.47 -5.80
C ARG A 59 -10.15 5.51 -6.86
N ARG A 60 -9.80 5.31 -8.13
CA ARG A 60 -10.77 5.27 -9.23
C ARG A 60 -11.67 4.03 -9.14
N ASP A 61 -11.07 2.87 -8.90
CA ASP A 61 -11.79 1.60 -8.80
C ASP A 61 -12.70 1.59 -7.56
N ASP A 62 -12.25 2.16 -6.44
CA ASP A 62 -13.05 2.35 -5.21
C ASP A 62 -14.27 3.25 -5.46
N ALA A 63 -14.09 4.37 -6.15
CA ALA A 63 -15.21 5.26 -6.50
C ALA A 63 -16.26 4.54 -7.38
N ALA A 64 -15.81 3.72 -8.34
CA ALA A 64 -16.70 2.93 -9.18
C ALA A 64 -17.47 1.86 -8.38
N LEU A 65 -16.78 1.20 -7.43
CA LEU A 65 -17.39 0.22 -6.54
C LEU A 65 -18.44 0.87 -5.63
N ARG A 66 -18.13 2.03 -5.06
CA ARG A 66 -19.05 2.80 -4.22
C ARG A 66 -20.31 3.22 -4.97
N ALA A 67 -20.17 3.72 -6.19
CA ALA A 67 -21.32 4.09 -7.04
C ALA A 67 -22.21 2.87 -7.33
N SER A 68 -21.61 1.71 -7.63
CA SER A 68 -22.34 0.46 -7.87
C SER A 68 -23.12 0.02 -6.62
N PHE A 69 -22.50 0.13 -5.44
CA PHE A 69 -23.14 -0.21 -4.17
C PHE A 69 -24.30 0.74 -3.83
N GLU A 70 -24.15 2.04 -4.09
CA GLU A 70 -25.22 3.02 -3.89
C GLU A 70 -26.41 2.76 -4.84
N ALA A 71 -26.17 2.43 -6.10
CA ALA A 71 -27.21 2.05 -7.05
C ALA A 71 -27.94 0.76 -6.64
N TRP A 72 -27.21 -0.25 -6.17
CA TRP A 72 -27.81 -1.48 -5.64
C TRP A 72 -28.73 -1.20 -4.46
N LYS A 73 -28.30 -0.40 -3.47
CA LYS A 73 -29.14 -0.03 -2.33
C LYS A 73 -30.43 0.67 -2.76
N ALA A 74 -30.37 1.57 -3.75
CA ALA A 74 -31.56 2.25 -4.26
C ALA A 74 -32.55 1.24 -4.87
N SER A 75 -32.07 0.31 -5.70
CA SER A 75 -32.92 -0.74 -6.28
C SER A 75 -33.55 -1.67 -5.24
N SER A 76 -32.86 -1.95 -4.12
CA SER A 76 -33.38 -2.78 -3.02
C SER A 76 -34.34 -2.06 -2.07
N GLN A 77 -34.56 -0.75 -2.24
CA GLN A 77 -35.55 0.04 -1.48
C GLN A 77 -36.83 0.31 -2.27
N GLU A 78 -36.84 0.01 -3.58
CA GLU A 78 -37.99 0.18 -4.47
C GLU A 78 -38.84 -1.11 -4.60
N ASP A 79 -38.38 -2.24 -4.04
CA ASP A 79 -39.09 -3.51 -3.84
C ASP A 79 -39.53 -3.70 -2.37
#